data_AF-A0A6G6WBC5-F1
#
_entry.id   AF-A0A6G6WBC5-F1
#
_cell.length_a   1.000
_cell.length_b   1.000
_cell.length_c   1.000
_cell.angle_alpha   90.00
_cell.angle_beta   90.00
_cell.angle_gamma   90.00
#
_symmetry.space_group_name_H-M   'P 1'
#
loop_
_entity.id
_entity.type
_entity.pdbx_description
1 polymer ?
#
loop_
_entity_poly.entity_id
_entity_poly.type
_entity_poly.pdbx_seq_one_letter_code
_entity_poly.pdbx_strand_id
1 'polypeptide(L)'
;MSAPPFEPAWARLVHAWLASDDPDALLRDALERGVHALTLPPAEGYGVGQGRRCEIALVRLAGAVDEAGYLAHNPPQAERGAEPVDHFCRRGWRMLRNPSLEFDVWWYWASYLDPADDSETATNPLVHYLLDGRHRGLLPLPRRVGRAPHSLPVGPRRACLFAAYDAQGLVDDTVVAYVAELARHADVFVCYDGSLQDGQLDRLAPHVAGAWVRDQGAHDFGSWSVLARELVGWEALAAYDEVLLVNDSCWLVQPLDDVFARMDARTCDFWGLQLTARRFEPEPLQPQEVPLEEVKRSWLPPTAYRHLELVHVGSYFLALRRPVLDDPGLRRRLDTVRPQRDRTNLVQKYETGLTQYLVGQGFELSTWVPALLPNHPVYGPRAFTLLADGFPVFKRRFLVDNPYDTPGLEDWQERIRAAVPDAPVDAFARHLQRLHG
;
A
#
# COMPACT_ATOMS: atom_id res chain seq x y z
N MET A 1 15.91 2.36 -29.37
CA MET A 1 14.87 1.43 -29.82
C MET A 1 14.17 0.90 -28.59
N SER A 2 12.84 0.90 -28.53
CA SER A 2 12.10 0.27 -27.42
C SER A 2 12.44 -1.22 -27.35
N ALA A 3 12.60 -1.77 -26.16
CA ALA A 3 12.87 -3.18 -26.00
C ALA A 3 11.69 -4.02 -26.53
N PRO A 4 11.93 -5.22 -27.11
CA PRO A 4 10.86 -6.04 -27.68
C PRO A 4 9.86 -6.48 -26.61
N PRO A 5 8.57 -6.64 -26.95
CA PRO A 5 7.54 -7.08 -26.00
C PRO A 5 7.80 -8.52 -25.56
N PHE A 6 7.53 -8.81 -24.28
CA PHE A 6 7.80 -10.10 -23.67
C PHE A 6 6.81 -11.17 -24.11
N GLU A 7 5.51 -10.84 -24.16
CA GLU A 7 4.41 -11.78 -24.35
C GLU A 7 4.54 -12.59 -25.66
N PRO A 8 4.88 -11.98 -26.82
CA PRO A 8 5.10 -12.76 -28.04
C PRO A 8 6.33 -13.68 -27.94
N ALA A 9 7.38 -13.27 -27.24
CA ALA A 9 8.58 -14.10 -27.07
C ALA A 9 8.31 -15.28 -26.13
N TRP A 10 7.57 -15.04 -25.05
CA TRP A 10 7.08 -16.07 -24.15
C TRP A 10 6.19 -17.08 -24.88
N ALA A 11 5.26 -16.63 -25.73
CA ALA A 11 4.41 -17.53 -26.49
C ALA A 11 5.20 -18.46 -27.42
N ARG A 12 6.22 -17.92 -28.11
CA ARG A 12 7.14 -18.73 -28.94
C ARG A 12 7.92 -19.75 -28.10
N LEU A 13 8.38 -19.36 -26.91
CA LEU A 13 9.10 -20.25 -26.00
C LEU A 13 8.21 -21.40 -25.52
N VAL A 14 6.97 -21.11 -25.11
CA VAL A 14 6.00 -22.15 -24.69
C VAL A 14 5.75 -23.16 -25.81
N HIS A 15 5.56 -22.69 -27.06
CA HIS A 15 5.37 -23.58 -28.20
C HIS A 15 6.59 -24.43 -28.51
N ALA A 16 7.78 -23.82 -28.55
CA ALA A 16 9.03 -24.53 -28.77
C ALA A 16 9.28 -25.57 -27.68
N TRP A 17 8.99 -25.24 -26.42
CA TRP A 17 9.14 -26.13 -25.27
C TRP A 17 8.20 -27.35 -25.35
N LEU A 18 6.93 -27.15 -25.74
CA LEU A 18 5.98 -28.24 -25.93
C LEU A 18 6.37 -29.22 -27.05
N ALA A 19 7.09 -28.72 -28.07
CA ALA A 19 7.52 -29.49 -29.23
C ALA A 19 8.97 -30.01 -29.10
N SER A 20 9.69 -29.65 -28.04
CA SER A 20 11.10 -30.00 -27.88
C SER A 20 11.30 -31.45 -27.45
N ASP A 21 12.25 -32.13 -28.06
CA ASP A 21 12.75 -33.44 -27.61
C ASP A 21 13.60 -33.33 -26.33
N ASP A 22 14.18 -32.15 -26.06
CA ASP A 22 14.90 -31.80 -24.83
C ASP A 22 14.38 -30.46 -24.27
N PRO A 23 13.22 -30.48 -23.57
CA PRO A 23 12.60 -29.26 -23.05
C PRO A 23 13.46 -28.55 -22.00
N ASP A 24 14.24 -29.30 -21.21
CA ASP A 24 15.06 -28.73 -20.15
C ASP A 24 16.27 -27.97 -20.73
N ALA A 25 16.93 -28.52 -21.75
CA ALA A 25 18.03 -27.81 -22.42
C ALA A 25 17.58 -26.47 -23.00
N LEU A 26 16.39 -26.42 -23.63
CA LEU A 26 15.81 -25.18 -24.15
C LEU A 26 15.58 -24.14 -23.05
N LEU A 27 15.05 -24.56 -21.89
CA LEU A 27 14.82 -23.66 -20.77
C LEU A 27 16.13 -23.18 -20.14
N ARG A 28 17.17 -24.02 -20.02
CA ARG A 28 18.50 -23.59 -19.54
C ARG A 28 19.09 -22.53 -20.46
N ASP A 29 19.01 -22.75 -21.77
CA ASP A 29 19.48 -21.80 -22.78
C ASP A 29 18.72 -20.47 -22.70
N ALA A 30 17.40 -20.54 -22.49
CA ALA A 30 16.58 -19.35 -22.29
C ALA A 30 16.88 -18.60 -20.98
N LEU A 31 17.21 -19.32 -19.91
CA LEU A 31 17.69 -18.73 -18.66
C LEU A 31 19.07 -18.08 -18.85
N GLU A 32 19.99 -18.70 -19.58
CA GLU A 32 21.35 -18.18 -19.72
C GLU A 32 21.42 -16.93 -20.61
N ARG A 33 20.70 -16.95 -21.75
CA ARG A 33 20.82 -15.90 -22.78
C ARG A 33 19.66 -14.93 -22.80
N GLY A 34 18.54 -15.26 -22.17
CA GLY A 34 17.28 -14.52 -22.22
C GLY A 34 16.45 -14.84 -23.46
N VAL A 35 15.13 -14.74 -23.33
CA VAL A 35 14.16 -15.21 -24.34
C VAL A 35 14.29 -14.52 -25.71
N HIS A 36 14.79 -13.29 -25.74
CA HIS A 36 14.98 -12.53 -26.97
C HIS A 36 16.26 -12.91 -27.74
N ALA A 37 17.18 -13.65 -27.13
CA ALA A 37 18.40 -14.13 -27.77
C ALA A 37 18.20 -15.47 -28.49
N LEU A 38 17.06 -16.14 -28.32
CA LEU A 38 16.75 -17.41 -28.98
C LEU A 38 16.06 -17.19 -30.33
N THR A 39 16.42 -18.04 -31.28
CA THR A 39 15.69 -18.20 -32.53
C THR A 39 14.60 -19.25 -32.33
N LEU A 40 13.37 -18.79 -32.05
CA LEU A 40 12.22 -19.65 -31.78
C LEU A 40 11.21 -19.60 -32.94
N PRO A 41 10.51 -20.71 -33.24
CA PRO A 41 9.48 -20.74 -34.27
C PRO A 41 8.35 -19.74 -33.96
N PRO A 42 7.67 -19.20 -34.99
CA PRO A 42 6.53 -18.30 -34.79
C PRO A 42 5.39 -19.02 -34.07
N ALA A 43 4.67 -18.27 -33.23
CA ALA A 43 3.53 -18.76 -32.46
C ALA A 43 2.53 -17.63 -32.21
N GLU A 44 1.23 -17.92 -32.30
CA GLU A 44 0.15 -16.94 -32.15
C GLU A 44 -0.47 -16.90 -30.73
N GLY A 45 -0.16 -17.87 -29.87
CA GLY A 45 -0.64 -17.93 -28.48
C GLY A 45 -0.66 -19.36 -27.93
N TYR A 46 -0.82 -19.55 -26.61
CA TYR A 46 -0.82 -20.85 -25.95
C TYR A 46 -2.03 -21.01 -25.03
N GLY A 47 -2.45 -22.25 -24.75
CA GLY A 47 -3.46 -22.49 -23.73
C GLY A 47 -2.92 -22.19 -22.33
N VAL A 48 -3.71 -21.55 -21.47
CA VAL A 48 -3.29 -21.14 -20.11
C VAL A 48 -2.60 -22.28 -19.34
N GLY A 49 -3.14 -23.50 -19.43
CA GLY A 49 -2.54 -24.68 -18.80
C GLY A 49 -1.17 -25.06 -19.36
N GLN A 50 -0.94 -24.89 -20.66
CA GLN A 50 0.37 -25.13 -21.29
C GLN A 50 1.40 -24.10 -20.81
N GLY A 51 1.04 -22.81 -20.83
CA GLY A 51 1.89 -21.75 -20.32
C GLY A 51 2.25 -21.96 -18.86
N ARG A 52 1.27 -22.33 -18.01
CA ARG A 52 1.51 -22.60 -16.59
C ARG A 52 2.47 -23.77 -16.36
N ARG A 53 2.38 -24.85 -17.16
CA ARG A 53 3.33 -25.97 -17.06
C ARG A 53 4.75 -25.56 -17.44
N CYS A 54 4.90 -24.79 -18.52
CA CYS A 54 6.20 -24.25 -18.94
C CYS A 54 6.79 -23.33 -17.86
N GLU A 55 5.97 -22.45 -17.28
CA GLU A 55 6.35 -21.57 -16.16
C GLU A 55 6.84 -22.36 -14.94
N ILE A 56 6.11 -23.39 -14.51
CA ILE A 56 6.50 -24.24 -13.38
C ILE A 56 7.83 -24.94 -13.66
N ALA A 57 8.01 -25.49 -14.86
CA ALA A 57 9.26 -26.15 -15.26
C ALA A 57 10.45 -25.17 -15.24
N LEU A 58 10.26 -23.98 -15.82
CA LEU A 58 11.28 -22.92 -15.85
C LEU A 58 11.68 -22.45 -14.45
N VAL A 59 10.69 -22.13 -13.59
CA VAL A 59 10.96 -21.61 -12.24
C VAL A 59 11.65 -22.69 -11.39
N ARG A 60 11.23 -23.95 -11.52
CA ARG A 60 11.88 -25.08 -10.83
C ARG A 60 13.34 -25.25 -11.30
N LEU A 61 13.56 -25.23 -12.60
CA LEU A 61 14.89 -25.38 -13.18
C LEU A 61 15.83 -24.22 -12.79
N ALA A 62 15.28 -23.02 -12.64
CA ALA A 62 16.03 -21.85 -12.20
C ALA A 62 16.40 -21.88 -10.71
N GLY A 63 15.75 -22.71 -9.88
CA GLY A 63 15.94 -22.72 -8.43
C GLY A 63 15.58 -21.38 -7.77
N ALA A 64 14.66 -20.62 -8.37
CA ALA A 64 14.40 -19.21 -8.02
C ALA A 64 13.42 -19.03 -6.84
N VAL A 65 12.82 -20.13 -6.35
CA VAL A 65 11.98 -20.14 -5.16
C VAL A 65 12.80 -20.73 -4.01
N ASP A 66 12.96 -19.98 -2.93
CA ASP A 66 13.45 -20.54 -1.68
C ASP A 66 12.32 -21.35 -1.04
N GLU A 67 12.25 -22.62 -1.38
CA GLU A 67 11.16 -23.52 -1.00
C GLU A 67 10.95 -23.61 0.52
N ALA A 68 12.04 -23.68 1.29
CA ALA A 68 11.98 -23.79 2.75
C ALA A 68 11.44 -22.50 3.37
N GLY A 69 11.99 -21.34 2.99
CA GLY A 69 11.53 -20.05 3.48
C GLY A 69 10.11 -19.74 3.02
N TYR A 70 9.77 -20.06 1.77
CA TYR A 70 8.44 -19.87 1.21
C TYR A 70 7.39 -20.68 1.98
N LEU A 71 7.64 -21.96 2.26
CA LEU A 71 6.73 -22.80 3.04
C LEU A 71 6.59 -22.35 4.49
N ALA A 72 7.68 -21.94 5.14
CA ALA A 72 7.67 -21.49 6.53
C ALA A 72 6.75 -20.27 6.72
N HIS A 73 6.69 -19.38 5.73
CA HIS A 73 5.89 -18.15 5.79
C HIS A 73 4.51 -18.29 5.13
N ASN A 74 4.36 -19.25 4.23
CA ASN A 74 3.12 -19.53 3.52
C ASN A 74 2.68 -20.97 3.80
N PRO A 75 2.51 -21.34 5.08
CA PRO A 75 2.16 -22.71 5.43
C PRO A 75 0.88 -23.08 4.69
N PRO A 76 0.79 -24.31 4.13
CA PRO A 76 -0.32 -24.71 3.28
C PRO A 76 -1.62 -24.75 4.08
N GLN A 77 -2.29 -23.62 4.21
CA GLN A 77 -3.53 -23.49 4.97
C GLN A 77 -4.77 -23.91 4.17
N ALA A 78 -4.61 -24.52 2.99
CA ALA A 78 -5.74 -25.10 2.25
C ALA A 78 -5.42 -26.16 1.18
N GLU A 79 -4.16 -26.53 0.91
CA GLU A 79 -3.84 -27.47 -0.18
C GLU A 79 -2.83 -28.51 0.29
N ARG A 80 -3.32 -29.66 0.76
CA ARG A 80 -2.48 -30.81 1.12
C ARG A 80 -1.63 -31.22 -0.11
N GLY A 81 -0.32 -30.99 -0.05
CA GLY A 81 0.66 -31.54 -1.00
C GLY A 81 1.04 -30.68 -2.21
N ALA A 82 0.72 -29.38 -2.23
CA ALA A 82 1.19 -28.50 -3.31
C ALA A 82 2.67 -28.13 -3.11
N GLU A 83 3.53 -28.50 -4.08
CA GLU A 83 4.94 -28.13 -4.14
C GLU A 83 5.10 -26.59 -4.19
N PRO A 84 6.09 -25.99 -3.50
CA PRO A 84 6.19 -24.52 -3.34
C PRO A 84 6.23 -23.76 -4.67
N VAL A 85 6.96 -24.29 -5.66
CA VAL A 85 7.03 -23.75 -7.01
C VAL A 85 5.67 -23.78 -7.71
N ASP A 86 4.93 -24.89 -7.60
CA ASP A 86 3.61 -25.03 -8.22
C ASP A 86 2.62 -24.04 -7.60
N HIS A 87 2.60 -23.97 -6.26
CA HIS A 87 1.79 -22.98 -5.54
C HIS A 87 2.16 -21.55 -5.96
N PHE A 88 3.45 -21.19 -5.97
CA PHE A 88 3.91 -19.86 -6.34
C PHE A 88 3.40 -19.49 -7.74
N CYS A 89 3.67 -20.33 -8.74
CA CYS A 89 3.31 -20.09 -10.14
C CYS A 89 1.80 -19.97 -10.35
N ARG A 90 1.00 -20.80 -9.68
CA ARG A 90 -0.46 -20.77 -9.85
C ARG A 90 -1.12 -19.60 -9.14
N ARG A 91 -0.69 -19.30 -7.90
CA ARG A 91 -1.42 -18.41 -6.98
C ARG A 91 -0.51 -17.45 -6.22
N GLY A 92 0.65 -17.90 -5.80
CA GLY A 92 1.49 -17.17 -4.84
C GLY A 92 1.85 -15.75 -5.26
N TRP A 93 2.32 -15.56 -6.50
CA TRP A 93 2.69 -14.22 -6.98
C TRP A 93 1.48 -13.28 -7.08
N ARG A 94 0.28 -13.79 -7.41
CA ARG A 94 -0.97 -13.00 -7.43
C ARG A 94 -1.44 -12.62 -6.02
N MET A 95 -1.05 -13.41 -5.03
CA MET A 95 -1.25 -13.11 -3.60
C MET A 95 -0.09 -12.30 -3.00
N LEU A 96 0.84 -11.79 -3.84
CA LEU A 96 2.00 -10.99 -3.44
C LEU A 96 2.92 -11.71 -2.45
N ARG A 97 3.03 -13.03 -2.59
CA ARG A 97 3.99 -13.85 -1.85
C ARG A 97 5.30 -13.84 -2.60
N ASN A 98 6.37 -13.39 -1.95
CA ASN A 98 7.67 -13.35 -2.58
C ASN A 98 8.28 -14.76 -2.64
N PRO A 99 8.89 -15.15 -3.79
CA PRO A 99 9.45 -16.49 -3.98
C PRO A 99 10.73 -16.69 -3.15
N SER A 100 11.44 -15.62 -2.84
CA SER A 100 12.66 -15.58 -2.02
C SER A 100 12.86 -14.16 -1.47
N LEU A 101 13.85 -13.97 -0.59
CA LEU A 101 14.27 -12.63 -0.15
C LEU A 101 15.11 -11.86 -1.18
N GLU A 102 15.30 -12.41 -2.38
CA GLU A 102 16.03 -11.75 -3.46
C GLU A 102 15.09 -11.16 -4.53
N PHE A 103 13.77 -11.30 -4.36
CA PHE A 103 12.78 -10.85 -5.32
C PHE A 103 11.53 -10.29 -4.64
N ASP A 104 11.15 -9.05 -4.96
CA ASP A 104 9.89 -8.44 -4.53
C ASP A 104 8.91 -8.42 -5.70
N VAL A 105 7.90 -9.28 -5.63
CA VAL A 105 6.87 -9.47 -6.66
C VAL A 105 6.12 -8.19 -6.91
N TRP A 106 5.65 -7.51 -5.85
CA TRP A 106 4.85 -6.31 -6.01
C TRP A 106 5.68 -5.18 -6.60
N TRP A 107 6.88 -4.95 -6.05
CA TRP A 107 7.76 -3.89 -6.51
C TRP A 107 8.17 -4.09 -7.96
N TYR A 108 8.52 -5.32 -8.36
CA TYR A 108 8.90 -5.63 -9.75
C TYR A 108 7.72 -5.42 -10.69
N TRP A 109 6.55 -5.95 -10.32
CA TRP A 109 5.32 -5.83 -11.10
C TRP A 109 4.93 -4.37 -11.32
N ALA A 110 4.90 -3.56 -10.25
CA ALA A 110 4.54 -2.15 -10.33
C ALA A 110 5.60 -1.27 -11.03
N SER A 111 6.86 -1.73 -11.11
CA SER A 111 7.95 -0.97 -11.73
C SER A 111 8.10 -1.25 -13.23
N TYR A 112 7.89 -2.50 -13.64
CA TYR A 112 8.29 -2.96 -14.98
C TYR A 112 7.18 -3.62 -15.80
N LEU A 113 6.07 -3.98 -15.17
CA LEU A 113 4.94 -4.66 -15.80
C LEU A 113 3.65 -3.83 -15.60
N ASP A 114 2.50 -4.41 -15.96
CA ASP A 114 1.19 -3.81 -15.70
C ASP A 114 0.55 -4.43 -14.43
N PRO A 115 0.61 -3.75 -13.27
CA PRO A 115 0.00 -4.23 -12.02
C PRO A 115 -1.53 -4.29 -12.04
N ALA A 116 -2.17 -3.75 -13.08
CA ALA A 116 -3.61 -3.82 -13.29
C ALA A 116 -4.07 -5.11 -14.01
N ASP A 117 -3.18 -5.82 -14.71
CA ASP A 117 -3.54 -7.06 -15.41
C ASP A 117 -3.63 -8.24 -14.43
N ASP A 118 -4.84 -8.57 -13.98
CA ASP A 118 -5.11 -9.73 -13.12
C ASP A 118 -5.64 -10.95 -13.89
N SER A 119 -5.48 -10.95 -15.22
CA SER A 119 -5.95 -12.04 -16.08
C SER A 119 -5.19 -13.35 -15.84
N GLU A 120 -5.76 -14.45 -16.32
CA GLU A 120 -5.10 -15.77 -16.28
C GLU A 120 -3.80 -15.80 -17.12
N THR A 121 -3.71 -14.91 -18.10
CA THR A 121 -2.56 -14.71 -18.99
C THR A 121 -1.57 -13.65 -18.50
N ALA A 122 -1.87 -12.96 -17.40
CA ALA A 122 -0.99 -11.96 -16.82
C ALA A 122 0.43 -12.52 -16.62
N THR A 123 1.41 -11.71 -17.02
CA THR A 123 2.82 -12.08 -16.98
C THR A 123 3.28 -12.29 -15.53
N ASN A 124 3.72 -13.51 -15.19
CA ASN A 124 4.33 -13.78 -13.89
C ASN A 124 5.62 -12.94 -13.74
N PRO A 125 5.72 -12.05 -12.73
CA PRO A 125 6.87 -11.17 -12.53
C PRO A 125 8.22 -11.90 -12.46
N LEU A 126 8.27 -13.06 -11.80
CA LEU A 126 9.50 -13.83 -11.67
C LEU A 126 9.92 -14.43 -13.02
N VAL A 127 8.97 -14.93 -13.81
CA VAL A 127 9.25 -15.46 -15.16
C VAL A 127 9.79 -14.37 -16.08
N HIS A 128 9.16 -13.19 -16.05
CA HIS A 128 9.64 -12.03 -16.79
C HIS A 128 11.08 -11.66 -16.38
N TYR A 129 11.36 -11.61 -15.08
CA TYR A 129 12.70 -11.33 -14.58
C TYR A 129 13.74 -12.34 -15.05
N LEU A 130 13.44 -13.64 -14.90
CA LEU A 130 14.37 -14.73 -15.24
C LEU A 130 14.70 -14.80 -16.73
N LEU A 131 13.74 -14.49 -17.60
CA LEU A 131 13.90 -14.63 -19.05
C LEU A 131 14.24 -13.34 -19.78
N ASP A 132 13.98 -12.18 -19.18
CA ASP A 132 14.13 -10.91 -19.86
C ASP A 132 14.72 -9.83 -18.95
N GLY A 133 14.06 -9.56 -17.82
CA GLY A 133 14.41 -8.43 -16.96
C GLY A 133 15.87 -8.41 -16.52
N ARG A 134 16.40 -9.53 -16.01
CA ARG A 134 17.81 -9.60 -15.59
C ARG A 134 18.79 -9.42 -16.74
N HIS A 135 18.44 -9.84 -17.95
CA HIS A 135 19.26 -9.67 -19.16
C HIS A 135 19.24 -8.22 -19.66
N ARG A 136 18.21 -7.44 -19.28
CA ARG A 136 18.13 -5.99 -19.50
C ARG A 136 18.67 -5.16 -18.34
N GLY A 137 19.13 -5.80 -17.25
CA GLY A 137 19.58 -5.12 -16.04
C GLY A 137 18.46 -4.54 -15.17
N LEU A 138 17.21 -5.01 -15.33
CA LEU A 138 16.14 -4.69 -14.39
C LEU A 138 16.44 -5.33 -13.04
N LEU A 139 16.21 -4.59 -11.96
CA LEU A 139 16.47 -5.08 -10.62
C LEU A 139 15.32 -5.96 -10.15
N PRO A 140 15.53 -6.93 -9.26
CA PRO A 140 14.46 -7.71 -8.63
C PRO A 140 13.94 -7.11 -7.32
N LEU A 141 14.64 -6.09 -6.81
CA LEU A 141 14.38 -5.40 -5.55
C LEU A 141 14.57 -3.89 -5.72
N PRO A 142 13.93 -3.06 -4.87
CA PRO A 142 14.20 -1.63 -4.83
C PRO A 142 15.67 -1.36 -4.48
N ARG A 143 16.30 -0.46 -5.24
CA ARG A 143 17.63 0.05 -4.92
C ARG A 143 17.52 1.27 -4.01
N ARG A 144 18.00 1.14 -2.77
CA ARG A 144 18.17 2.30 -1.88
C ARG A 144 19.19 3.26 -2.49
N VAL A 145 18.70 4.45 -2.82
CA VAL A 145 19.53 5.59 -3.21
C VAL A 145 19.67 6.48 -1.99
N GLY A 146 20.89 6.79 -1.56
CA GLY A 146 21.08 7.76 -0.48
C GLY A 146 20.55 9.13 -0.93
N ARG A 147 19.61 9.70 -0.16
CA ARG A 147 19.03 11.03 -0.40
C ARG A 147 19.24 11.89 0.85
N ALA A 148 19.41 13.19 0.66
CA ALA A 148 19.37 14.14 1.77
C ALA A 148 17.90 14.39 2.14
N PRO A 149 17.55 14.40 3.44
CA PRO A 149 16.17 14.60 3.86
C PRO A 149 15.70 16.02 3.56
N HIS A 150 14.44 16.17 3.17
CA HIS A 150 13.86 17.46 2.80
C HIS A 150 13.31 18.25 3.99
N SER A 151 13.55 19.56 3.99
CA SER A 151 12.96 20.53 4.91
C SER A 151 11.88 21.32 4.19
N LEU A 152 10.73 21.53 4.85
CA LEU A 152 9.70 22.42 4.33
C LEU A 152 10.14 23.89 4.40
N PRO A 153 9.65 24.74 3.48
CA PRO A 153 9.77 26.19 3.62
C PRO A 153 8.92 26.69 4.80
N VAL A 154 9.19 27.92 5.26
CA VAL A 154 8.33 28.59 6.25
C VAL A 154 6.97 28.86 5.60
N GLY A 155 5.89 28.43 6.26
CA GLY A 155 4.52 28.55 5.73
C GLY A 155 4.30 27.69 4.48
N PRO A 156 4.49 26.36 4.56
CA PRO A 156 4.40 25.49 3.39
C PRO A 156 2.98 25.46 2.84
N ARG A 157 2.86 25.42 1.50
CA ARG A 157 1.57 25.21 0.83
C ARG A 157 1.25 23.73 0.84
N ARG A 158 0.08 23.36 1.37
CA ARG A 158 -0.39 21.97 1.40
C ARG A 158 -1.66 21.77 0.59
N ALA A 159 -1.74 20.64 -0.08
CA ALA A 159 -3.00 20.09 -0.58
C ALA A 159 -3.38 18.86 0.24
N CYS A 160 -4.65 18.63 0.47
CA CYS A 160 -5.17 17.41 1.08
C CYS A 160 -6.09 16.70 0.09
N LEU A 161 -5.69 15.50 -0.35
CA LEU A 161 -6.55 14.58 -1.07
C LEU A 161 -7.30 13.74 -0.05
N PHE A 162 -8.58 14.05 0.14
CA PHE A 162 -9.43 13.41 1.14
C PHE A 162 -10.35 12.38 0.48
N ALA A 163 -10.20 11.12 0.87
CA ALA A 163 -11.05 10.02 0.44
C ALA A 163 -12.19 9.80 1.44
N ALA A 164 -13.41 9.66 0.96
CA ALA A 164 -14.58 9.40 1.79
C ALA A 164 -15.50 8.36 1.15
N TYR A 165 -16.27 7.67 1.99
CA TYR A 165 -17.30 6.74 1.54
C TYR A 165 -18.42 6.70 2.59
N ASP A 166 -19.66 6.66 2.13
CA ASP A 166 -20.82 6.47 3.00
C ASP A 166 -21.86 5.59 2.32
N ALA A 167 -22.20 4.46 2.96
CA ALA A 167 -23.11 3.47 2.37
C ALA A 167 -24.55 4.00 2.20
N GLN A 168 -24.94 5.01 2.98
CA GLN A 168 -26.25 5.65 2.91
C GLN A 168 -26.24 6.91 2.03
N GLY A 169 -25.10 7.25 1.42
CA GLY A 169 -24.94 8.41 0.56
C GLY A 169 -24.99 9.73 1.31
N LEU A 170 -24.48 9.78 2.54
CA LEU A 170 -24.47 10.98 3.38
C LEU A 170 -23.06 11.55 3.57
N VAL A 171 -22.98 12.88 3.73
CA VAL A 171 -21.79 13.54 4.26
C VAL A 171 -22.00 13.69 5.76
N ASP A 172 -21.40 12.81 6.57
CA ASP A 172 -21.58 12.81 8.03
C ASP A 172 -21.02 14.08 8.70
N ASP A 173 -21.61 14.51 9.82
CA ASP A 173 -21.14 15.67 10.60
C ASP A 173 -19.66 15.52 11.01
N THR A 174 -19.23 14.29 11.30
CA THR A 174 -17.85 13.99 11.66
C THR A 174 -16.88 14.19 10.49
N VAL A 175 -17.33 13.97 9.25
CA VAL A 175 -16.53 14.25 8.04
C VAL A 175 -16.46 15.75 7.79
N VAL A 176 -17.58 16.48 7.94
CA VAL A 176 -17.57 17.95 7.82
C VAL A 176 -16.59 18.56 8.81
N ALA A 177 -16.63 18.15 10.07
CA ALA A 177 -15.71 18.63 11.10
C ALA A 177 -14.25 18.32 10.78
N TYR A 178 -13.97 17.10 10.28
CA TYR A 178 -12.60 16.70 9.94
C TYR A 178 -12.06 17.48 8.73
N VAL A 179 -12.86 17.65 7.68
CA VAL A 179 -12.51 18.46 6.51
C VAL A 179 -12.31 19.93 6.88
N ALA A 180 -13.17 20.48 7.75
CA ALA A 180 -13.02 21.85 8.24
C ALA A 180 -11.72 22.06 9.02
N GLU A 181 -11.30 21.09 9.84
CA GLU A 181 -10.00 21.15 10.52
C GLU A 181 -8.83 21.07 9.53
N LEU A 182 -8.88 20.14 8.56
CA LEU A 182 -7.85 20.03 7.52
C LEU A 182 -7.72 21.31 6.69
N ALA A 183 -8.84 22.00 6.42
CA ALA A 183 -8.89 23.24 5.66
C ALA A 183 -8.16 24.42 6.34
N ARG A 184 -7.88 24.33 7.64
CA ARG A 184 -7.03 25.31 8.34
C ARG A 184 -5.56 25.17 7.97
N HIS A 185 -5.15 24.00 7.46
CA HIS A 185 -3.74 23.64 7.25
C HIS A 185 -3.40 23.33 5.79
N ALA A 186 -4.41 23.12 4.93
CA ALA A 186 -4.27 22.72 3.53
C ALA A 186 -5.46 23.14 2.66
N ASP A 187 -5.25 23.24 1.34
CA ASP A 187 -6.33 23.25 0.36
C ASP A 187 -6.91 21.82 0.24
N VAL A 188 -8.18 21.63 0.62
CA VAL A 188 -8.78 20.29 0.68
C VAL A 188 -9.53 19.94 -0.59
N PHE A 189 -9.23 18.78 -1.17
CA PHE A 189 -9.90 18.19 -2.33
C PHE A 189 -10.52 16.86 -1.92
N VAL A 190 -11.85 16.76 -2.00
CA VAL A 190 -12.60 15.60 -1.51
C VAL A 190 -13.09 14.73 -2.67
N CYS A 191 -12.92 13.42 -2.57
CA CYS A 191 -13.57 12.45 -3.45
C CYS A 191 -14.35 11.44 -2.62
N TYR A 192 -15.67 11.42 -2.84
CA TYR A 192 -16.55 10.36 -2.35
C TYR A 192 -16.58 9.21 -3.35
N ASP A 193 -16.29 7.99 -2.88
CA ASP A 193 -16.48 6.76 -3.66
C ASP A 193 -17.96 6.34 -3.62
N GLY A 194 -18.56 6.07 -4.77
CA GLY A 194 -19.96 5.66 -4.90
C GLY A 194 -20.91 6.81 -5.25
N SER A 195 -21.98 6.98 -4.48
CA SER A 195 -23.03 7.98 -4.71
C SER A 195 -23.41 8.71 -3.42
N LEU A 196 -23.92 9.93 -3.56
CA LEU A 196 -24.46 10.74 -2.46
C LEU A 196 -25.90 11.16 -2.76
N GLN A 197 -26.67 11.39 -1.70
CA GLN A 197 -27.99 12.01 -1.81
C GLN A 197 -27.85 13.49 -2.22
N ASP A 198 -28.88 14.02 -2.87
CA ASP A 198 -28.93 15.40 -3.33
C ASP A 198 -28.60 16.38 -2.19
N GLY A 199 -27.72 17.34 -2.47
CA GLY A 199 -27.31 18.39 -1.54
C GLY A 199 -26.34 17.95 -0.42
N GLN A 200 -25.99 16.66 -0.31
CA GLN A 200 -25.04 16.22 0.72
C GLN A 200 -23.62 16.76 0.47
N LEU A 201 -23.17 16.77 -0.79
CA LEU A 201 -21.84 17.27 -1.14
C LEU A 201 -21.67 18.77 -0.84
N ASP A 202 -22.75 19.56 -0.96
CA ASP A 202 -22.75 21.01 -0.71
C ASP A 202 -22.38 21.37 0.74
N ARG A 203 -22.57 20.43 1.66
CA ARG A 203 -22.19 20.58 3.08
C ARG A 203 -20.69 20.81 3.28
N LEU A 204 -19.87 20.42 2.30
CA LEU A 204 -18.41 20.60 2.34
C LEU A 204 -17.94 21.88 1.67
N ALA A 205 -18.80 22.55 0.87
CA ALA A 205 -18.42 23.69 0.05
C ALA A 205 -17.68 24.82 0.80
N PRO A 206 -17.98 25.15 2.06
CA PRO A 206 -17.25 26.18 2.80
C PRO A 206 -15.79 25.82 3.15
N HIS A 207 -15.41 24.54 3.03
CA HIS A 207 -14.17 24.00 3.59
C HIS A 207 -13.26 23.35 2.55
N VAL A 208 -13.64 23.33 1.27
CA VAL A 208 -12.93 22.59 0.22
C VAL A 208 -12.59 23.47 -0.97
N ALA A 209 -11.42 23.22 -1.56
CA ALA A 209 -11.04 23.75 -2.86
C ALA A 209 -11.75 23.01 -4.00
N GLY A 210 -12.20 21.77 -3.76
CA GLY A 210 -13.06 21.02 -4.67
C GLY A 210 -13.59 19.73 -4.05
N ALA A 211 -14.78 19.31 -4.47
CA ALA A 211 -15.39 18.07 -4.02
C ALA A 211 -16.10 17.36 -5.17
N TRP A 212 -15.96 16.04 -5.22
CA TRP A 212 -16.54 15.21 -6.28
C TRP A 212 -17.06 13.88 -5.73
N VAL A 213 -17.95 13.27 -6.51
CA VAL A 213 -18.44 11.92 -6.32
C VAL A 213 -18.02 11.10 -7.53
N ARG A 214 -17.45 9.91 -7.31
CA ARG A 214 -16.97 9.01 -8.37
C ARG A 214 -17.27 7.57 -7.97
N ASP A 215 -17.75 6.78 -8.92
CA ASP A 215 -17.89 5.34 -8.74
C ASP A 215 -16.64 4.66 -9.29
N GLN A 216 -15.69 4.34 -8.41
CA GLN A 216 -14.37 3.83 -8.82
C GLN A 216 -14.01 2.49 -8.17
N GLY A 217 -14.54 2.17 -6.99
CA GLY A 217 -14.49 0.83 -6.39
C GLY A 217 -13.11 0.34 -5.91
N ALA A 218 -12.07 1.19 -5.92
CA ALA A 218 -10.74 0.90 -5.37
C ALA A 218 -10.49 1.57 -4.01
N HIS A 219 -11.57 1.88 -3.26
CA HIS A 219 -11.53 2.48 -1.93
C HIS A 219 -10.65 3.75 -1.85
N ASP A 220 -10.03 4.00 -0.70
CA ASP A 220 -9.29 5.23 -0.39
C ASP A 220 -8.18 5.53 -1.42
N PHE A 221 -7.38 4.52 -1.78
CA PHE A 221 -6.33 4.65 -2.78
C PHE A 221 -6.87 5.02 -4.17
N GLY A 222 -8.06 4.51 -4.49
CA GLY A 222 -8.76 4.86 -5.71
C GLY A 222 -9.19 6.32 -5.73
N SER A 223 -9.77 6.81 -4.63
CA SER A 223 -10.13 8.22 -4.47
C SER A 223 -8.91 9.14 -4.60
N TRP A 224 -7.78 8.81 -3.95
CA TRP A 224 -6.54 9.56 -4.09
C TRP A 224 -5.96 9.51 -5.51
N SER A 225 -6.03 8.35 -6.18
CA SER A 225 -5.60 8.17 -7.57
C SER A 225 -6.39 9.07 -8.52
N VAL A 226 -7.73 9.03 -8.42
CA VAL A 226 -8.63 9.83 -9.25
C VAL A 226 -8.44 11.33 -8.98
N LEU A 227 -8.32 11.73 -7.70
CA LEU A 227 -8.01 13.11 -7.35
C LEU A 227 -6.68 13.58 -7.98
N ALA A 228 -5.62 12.80 -7.84
CA ALA A 228 -4.30 13.17 -8.32
C ALA A 228 -4.19 13.17 -9.85
N ARG A 229 -4.80 12.20 -10.54
CA ARG A 229 -4.59 12.00 -11.97
C ARG A 229 -5.64 12.68 -12.86
N GLU A 230 -6.87 12.84 -12.39
CA GLU A 230 -8.02 13.29 -13.20
C GLU A 230 -8.66 14.60 -12.71
N LEU A 231 -8.89 14.76 -11.40
CA LEU A 231 -9.73 15.85 -10.88
C LEU A 231 -8.93 17.10 -10.53
N VAL A 232 -7.90 16.95 -9.71
CA VAL A 232 -6.96 18.02 -9.35
C VAL A 232 -5.83 18.07 -10.36
N GLY A 233 -5.25 16.91 -10.68
CA GLY A 233 -4.18 16.75 -11.65
C GLY A 233 -2.78 16.97 -11.06
N TRP A 234 -1.82 16.17 -11.53
CA TRP A 234 -0.42 16.22 -11.11
C TRP A 234 0.24 17.59 -11.33
N GLU A 235 -0.17 18.32 -12.37
CA GLU A 235 0.33 19.67 -12.66
C GLU A 235 -0.06 20.67 -11.56
N ALA A 236 -1.32 20.65 -11.12
CA ALA A 236 -1.76 21.51 -10.02
C ALA A 236 -1.11 21.08 -8.69
N LEU A 237 -1.00 19.77 -8.44
CA LEU A 237 -0.36 19.24 -7.23
C LEU A 237 1.13 19.60 -7.14
N ALA A 238 1.82 19.78 -8.27
CA ALA A 238 3.23 20.21 -8.28
C ALA A 238 3.43 21.63 -7.73
N ALA A 239 2.38 22.45 -7.59
CA ALA A 239 2.46 23.77 -6.99
C ALA A 239 2.52 23.77 -5.45
N TYR A 240 2.28 22.62 -4.82
CA TYR A 240 2.31 22.45 -3.36
C TYR A 240 3.68 21.97 -2.88
N ASP A 241 4.01 22.27 -1.62
CA ASP A 241 5.24 21.79 -0.97
C ASP A 241 5.04 20.39 -0.36
N GLU A 242 3.79 20.09 0.02
CA GLU A 242 3.37 18.84 0.62
C GLU A 242 1.94 18.47 0.19
N VAL A 243 1.69 17.19 -0.05
CA VAL A 243 0.35 16.64 -0.35
C VAL A 243 0.00 15.59 0.68
N LEU A 244 -1.16 15.74 1.30
CA LEU A 244 -1.71 14.81 2.27
C LEU A 244 -2.66 13.83 1.57
N LEU A 245 -2.53 12.55 1.87
CA LEU A 245 -3.50 11.51 1.56
C LEU A 245 -4.20 11.15 2.88
N VAL A 246 -5.47 11.55 2.99
CA VAL A 246 -6.26 11.37 4.22
C VAL A 246 -7.56 10.69 3.86
N ASN A 247 -8.11 9.89 4.78
CA ASN A 247 -9.43 9.31 4.60
C ASN A 247 -10.32 9.45 5.83
N ASP A 248 -11.60 9.16 5.65
CA ASP A 248 -12.64 9.31 6.67
C ASP A 248 -12.73 8.15 7.66
N SER A 249 -11.84 7.15 7.59
CA SER A 249 -11.92 5.96 8.45
C SER A 249 -11.59 6.22 9.94
N CYS A 250 -11.23 7.45 10.29
CA CYS A 250 -11.04 7.91 11.65
C CYS A 250 -11.98 9.07 11.97
N TRP A 251 -12.34 9.20 13.25
CA TRP A 251 -12.90 10.43 13.79
C TRP A 251 -11.78 11.37 14.22
N LEU A 252 -11.91 12.65 13.90
CA LEU A 252 -11.07 13.71 14.46
C LEU A 252 -11.48 13.94 15.92
N VAL A 253 -10.54 13.77 16.84
CA VAL A 253 -10.77 13.91 18.29
C VAL A 253 -10.15 15.20 18.83
N GLN A 254 -9.03 15.65 18.26
CA GLN A 254 -8.27 16.82 18.71
C GLN A 254 -7.80 17.65 17.50
N PRO A 255 -7.49 18.95 17.66
CA PRO A 255 -6.97 19.80 16.60
C PRO A 255 -5.65 19.28 16.01
N LEU A 256 -5.37 19.65 14.75
CA LEU A 256 -4.16 19.21 14.03
C LEU A 256 -2.99 20.19 14.16
N ASP A 257 -3.15 21.32 14.84
CA ASP A 257 -2.13 22.36 14.96
C ASP A 257 -0.79 21.80 15.48
N ASP A 258 -0.82 21.01 16.56
CA ASP A 258 0.39 20.38 17.12
C ASP A 258 0.99 19.29 16.22
N VAL A 259 0.15 18.62 15.43
CA VAL A 259 0.61 17.61 14.46
C VAL A 259 1.45 18.29 13.38
N PHE A 260 0.91 19.34 12.75
CA PHE A 260 1.63 20.07 11.71
C PHE A 260 2.84 20.82 12.28
N ALA A 261 2.71 21.51 13.42
CA ALA A 261 3.83 22.21 14.04
C ALA A 261 5.01 21.27 14.34
N ARG A 262 4.72 20.07 14.84
CA ARG A 262 5.74 19.04 15.11
C ARG A 262 6.39 18.52 13.83
N MET A 263 5.61 18.22 12.81
CA MET A 263 6.12 17.60 11.58
C MET A 263 6.82 18.60 10.66
N ASP A 264 6.45 19.88 10.72
CA ASP A 264 7.12 20.96 9.98
C ASP A 264 8.55 21.18 10.43
N ALA A 265 8.80 20.99 11.73
CA ALA A 265 10.14 21.05 12.30
C ALA A 265 11.03 19.84 11.92
N ARG A 266 10.47 18.80 11.28
CA ARG A 266 11.21 17.58 10.92
C ARG A 266 11.72 17.65 9.49
N THR A 267 12.96 17.20 9.29
CA THR A 267 13.48 16.89 7.97
C THR A 267 13.06 15.48 7.59
N CYS A 268 12.22 15.35 6.56
CA CYS A 268 11.79 14.08 5.99
C CYS A 268 11.18 14.31 4.60
N ASP A 269 11.00 13.24 3.84
CA ASP A 269 10.40 13.29 2.50
C ASP A 269 8.95 12.80 2.52
N PHE A 270 8.59 11.97 3.51
CA PHE A 270 7.21 11.58 3.78
C PHE A 270 7.00 11.24 5.25
N TRP A 271 5.76 11.33 5.72
CA TRP A 271 5.41 10.99 7.09
C TRP A 271 3.96 10.55 7.27
N GLY A 272 3.65 9.92 8.39
CA GLY A 272 2.27 9.67 8.81
C GLY A 272 2.12 9.72 10.33
N LEU A 273 0.91 9.51 10.83
CA LEU A 273 0.65 9.63 12.28
C LEU A 273 1.34 8.53 13.10
N GLN A 274 1.41 7.31 12.55
CA GLN A 274 2.02 6.14 13.21
C GLN A 274 2.53 5.11 12.19
N LEU A 275 3.35 4.19 12.66
CA LEU A 275 3.75 2.98 11.95
C LEU A 275 3.41 1.72 12.75
N THR A 276 3.14 0.63 12.03
CA THR A 276 2.77 -0.65 12.62
C THR A 276 3.47 -1.81 11.92
N ALA A 277 3.58 -2.94 12.62
CA ALA A 277 4.07 -4.21 12.08
C ALA A 277 3.25 -5.34 12.70
N ARG A 278 2.69 -6.24 11.88
CA ARG A 278 1.88 -7.35 12.39
C ARG A 278 2.63 -8.30 13.34
N ARG A 279 3.96 -8.35 13.26
CA ARG A 279 4.80 -9.24 14.10
C ARG A 279 5.11 -8.68 15.48
N PHE A 280 4.73 -7.44 15.79
CA PHE A 280 5.10 -6.81 17.05
C PHE A 280 4.03 -7.02 18.12
N GLU A 281 3.89 -8.28 18.55
CA GLU A 281 3.08 -8.65 19.72
C GLU A 281 3.95 -8.57 20.99
N PRO A 282 3.45 -8.03 22.10
CA PRO A 282 4.22 -7.91 23.32
C PRO A 282 4.51 -9.29 23.92
N GLU A 283 5.74 -9.79 23.78
CA GLU A 283 6.24 -10.91 24.59
C GLU A 283 6.85 -10.40 25.91
N PRO A 284 6.87 -11.20 26.99
CA PRO A 284 7.35 -10.78 28.31
C PRO A 284 8.78 -10.21 28.36
N LEU A 285 9.59 -10.48 27.34
CA LEU A 285 10.99 -10.06 27.23
C LEU A 285 11.26 -9.15 26.03
N GLN A 286 10.24 -8.71 25.29
CA GLN A 286 10.40 -7.82 24.13
C GLN A 286 10.37 -6.33 24.52
N PRO A 287 11.06 -5.46 23.76
CA PRO A 287 10.97 -4.01 23.92
C PRO A 287 9.51 -3.55 23.84
N GLN A 288 9.08 -2.70 24.76
CA GLN A 288 7.70 -2.18 24.82
C GLN A 288 7.44 -1.05 23.82
N GLU A 289 8.47 -0.65 23.08
CA GLU A 289 8.47 0.32 22.00
C GLU A 289 9.83 0.28 21.30
N VAL A 290 9.85 0.45 19.99
CA VAL A 290 11.10 0.53 19.20
C VAL A 290 11.21 1.94 18.63
N PRO A 291 12.19 2.76 19.05
CA PRO A 291 12.35 4.12 18.54
C PRO A 291 12.45 4.15 17.01
N LEU A 292 11.88 5.17 16.36
CA LEU A 292 11.82 5.27 14.90
C LEU A 292 13.20 5.11 14.23
N GLU A 293 14.27 5.65 14.83
CA GLU A 293 15.62 5.51 14.29
C GLU A 293 16.16 4.08 14.33
N GLU A 294 15.75 3.27 15.32
CA GLU A 294 16.02 1.83 15.35
C GLU A 294 15.17 1.10 14.30
N VAL A 295 13.90 1.51 14.12
CA VAL A 295 13.02 0.95 13.09
C VAL A 295 13.64 1.12 11.70
N LYS A 296 14.11 2.34 11.39
CA LYS A 296 14.76 2.67 10.12
C LYS A 296 16.02 1.82 9.86
N ARG A 297 16.77 1.53 10.92
CA ARG A 297 18.03 0.77 10.84
C ARG A 297 17.81 -0.72 10.67
N SER A 298 16.88 -1.31 11.43
CA SER A 298 16.85 -2.77 11.63
C SER A 298 15.50 -3.43 11.33
N TRP A 299 14.43 -2.66 11.12
CA TRP A 299 13.05 -3.18 10.98
C TRP A 299 12.40 -2.90 9.62
N LEU A 300 13.14 -2.28 8.70
CA LEU A 300 12.72 -2.05 7.32
C LEU A 300 13.60 -2.89 6.39
N PRO A 301 13.44 -4.22 6.34
CA PRO A 301 14.16 -5.03 5.36
C PRO A 301 13.72 -4.65 3.93
N PRO A 302 14.56 -4.84 2.90
CA PRO A 302 14.20 -4.51 1.53
C PRO A 302 13.07 -5.38 0.95
N THR A 303 12.81 -6.54 1.57
CA THR A 303 11.71 -7.45 1.22
C THR A 303 11.40 -8.39 2.39
N ALA A 304 10.29 -9.12 2.29
CA ALA A 304 9.90 -10.24 3.15
C ALA A 304 9.10 -11.26 2.32
N TYR A 305 8.92 -12.49 2.82
CA TYR A 305 8.06 -13.47 2.13
C TYR A 305 6.60 -13.03 2.04
N ARG A 306 6.11 -12.26 3.03
CA ARG A 306 4.76 -11.70 3.07
C ARG A 306 4.81 -10.21 3.35
N HIS A 307 4.16 -9.42 2.51
CA HIS A 307 4.13 -7.95 2.67
C HIS A 307 3.47 -7.54 4.00
N LEU A 308 2.46 -8.28 4.47
CA LEU A 308 1.79 -8.02 5.74
C LEU A 308 2.70 -8.02 6.98
N GLU A 309 3.91 -8.57 6.87
CA GLU A 309 4.88 -8.64 7.97
C GLU A 309 5.78 -7.40 8.03
N LEU A 310 5.80 -6.61 6.97
CA LEU A 310 6.63 -5.43 6.85
C LEU A 310 6.06 -4.27 7.68
N VAL A 311 6.96 -3.53 8.31
CA VAL A 311 6.62 -2.24 8.92
C VAL A 311 6.07 -1.32 7.85
N HIS A 312 4.96 -0.67 8.14
CA HIS A 312 4.37 0.32 7.24
C HIS A 312 3.72 1.47 8.02
N VAL A 313 3.61 2.61 7.35
CA VAL A 313 2.87 3.77 7.84
C VAL A 313 1.38 3.53 7.61
N GLY A 314 0.53 3.84 8.59
CA GLY A 314 -0.92 3.73 8.42
C GLY A 314 -1.42 4.71 7.35
N SER A 315 -2.10 4.21 6.32
CA SER A 315 -2.44 5.03 5.14
C SER A 315 -3.55 6.05 5.37
N TYR A 316 -4.26 6.01 6.50
CA TYR A 316 -5.37 6.92 6.79
C TYR A 316 -4.94 8.38 7.00
N PHE A 317 -3.64 8.62 7.18
CA PHE A 317 -3.04 9.94 7.20
C PHE A 317 -1.57 9.81 6.77
N LEU A 318 -1.28 10.15 5.52
CA LEU A 318 0.04 10.10 4.91
C LEU A 318 0.35 11.43 4.24
N ALA A 319 1.50 12.01 4.52
CA ALA A 319 1.97 13.26 3.93
C ALA A 319 3.21 13.01 3.06
N LEU A 320 3.20 13.56 1.86
CA LEU A 320 4.23 13.38 0.84
C LEU A 320 4.79 14.74 0.46
N ARG A 321 6.10 14.94 0.60
CA ARG A 321 6.77 16.21 0.26
C ARG A 321 7.36 16.17 -1.14
N ARG A 322 7.78 17.32 -1.66
CA ARG A 322 8.25 17.49 -3.05
C ARG A 322 9.14 16.38 -3.60
N PRO A 323 10.20 15.89 -2.91
CA PRO A 323 11.04 14.83 -3.46
C PRO A 323 10.25 13.56 -3.84
N VAL A 324 9.20 13.25 -3.09
CA VAL A 324 8.29 12.12 -3.33
C VAL A 324 7.29 12.47 -4.44
N LEU A 325 6.74 13.69 -4.45
CA LEU A 325 5.79 14.15 -5.48
C LEU A 325 6.41 14.28 -6.88
N ASP A 326 7.70 14.61 -6.94
CA ASP A 326 8.48 14.71 -8.16
C ASP A 326 8.95 13.34 -8.67
N ASP A 327 8.77 12.28 -7.87
CA ASP A 327 9.17 10.93 -8.21
C ASP A 327 8.21 10.31 -9.25
N PRO A 328 8.68 9.97 -10.46
CA PRO A 328 7.82 9.39 -11.49
C PRO A 328 7.30 8.00 -11.11
N GLY A 329 8.00 7.27 -10.23
CA GLY A 329 7.57 5.95 -9.79
C GLY A 329 6.46 5.99 -8.74
N LEU A 330 6.37 7.05 -7.93
CA LEU A 330 5.17 7.33 -7.12
C LEU A 330 3.98 7.60 -8.05
N ARG A 331 4.11 8.52 -9.01
CA ARG A 331 3.03 8.90 -9.92
C ARG A 331 2.48 7.67 -10.64
N ARG A 332 3.36 6.85 -11.22
CA ARG A 332 2.99 5.56 -11.83
C ARG A 332 2.18 4.68 -10.87
N ARG A 333 2.59 4.55 -9.61
CA ARG A 333 1.91 3.67 -8.62
C ARG A 333 0.52 4.18 -8.26
N LEU A 334 0.35 5.50 -8.11
CA LEU A 334 -0.96 6.09 -7.86
C LEU A 334 -1.84 6.02 -9.12
N ASP A 335 -1.32 6.30 -10.31
CA ASP A 335 -2.07 6.25 -11.57
C ASP A 335 -2.57 4.84 -11.92
N THR A 336 -1.86 3.80 -11.45
CA THR A 336 -2.17 2.38 -11.68
C THR A 336 -3.01 1.74 -10.56
N VAL A 337 -3.50 2.52 -9.60
CA VAL A 337 -4.46 2.00 -8.60
C VAL A 337 -5.74 1.53 -9.31
N ARG A 338 -6.18 0.33 -8.98
CA ARG A 338 -7.39 -0.31 -9.52
C ARG A 338 -8.12 -1.08 -8.42
N PRO A 339 -9.43 -1.36 -8.58
CA PRO A 339 -10.17 -2.24 -7.69
C PRO A 339 -9.45 -3.58 -7.50
N GLN A 340 -9.46 -4.10 -6.28
CA GLN A 340 -8.84 -5.39 -5.96
C GLN A 340 -9.91 -6.38 -5.52
N ARG A 341 -9.69 -7.67 -5.81
CA ARG A 341 -10.63 -8.75 -5.48
C ARG A 341 -10.90 -8.89 -3.98
N ASP A 342 -9.93 -8.51 -3.15
CA ASP A 342 -10.04 -8.54 -1.70
C ASP A 342 -9.26 -7.39 -1.04
N ARG A 343 -9.66 -7.08 0.19
CA ARG A 343 -9.07 -6.01 1.00
C ARG A 343 -7.61 -6.29 1.38
N THR A 344 -7.22 -7.55 1.50
CA THR A 344 -5.84 -7.94 1.86
C THR A 344 -4.86 -7.56 0.75
N ASN A 345 -5.25 -7.74 -0.52
CA ASN A 345 -4.49 -7.30 -1.67
C ASN A 345 -4.41 -5.78 -1.75
N LEU A 346 -5.49 -5.06 -1.43
CA LEU A 346 -5.46 -3.60 -1.36
C LEU A 346 -4.42 -3.10 -0.34
N VAL A 347 -4.42 -3.66 0.88
CA VAL A 347 -3.44 -3.32 1.92
C VAL A 347 -2.02 -3.66 1.47
N GLN A 348 -1.79 -4.85 0.93
CA GLN A 348 -0.45 -5.28 0.52
C GLN A 348 0.11 -4.47 -0.66
N LYS A 349 -0.70 -4.21 -1.70
CA LYS A 349 -0.29 -3.41 -2.86
C LYS A 349 -0.06 -1.96 -2.50
N TYR A 350 -1.02 -1.36 -1.80
CA TYR A 350 -1.07 0.10 -1.74
C TYR A 350 -0.68 0.67 -0.38
N GLU A 351 -1.01 0.03 0.75
CA GLU A 351 -0.61 0.54 2.07
C GLU A 351 0.81 0.10 2.43
N THR A 352 1.05 -1.21 2.55
CA THR A 352 2.39 -1.73 2.81
C THR A 352 3.30 -1.47 1.62
N GLY A 353 2.85 -1.77 0.40
CA GLY A 353 3.65 -1.64 -0.82
C GLY A 353 4.11 -0.20 -1.10
N LEU A 354 3.31 0.82 -0.77
CA LEU A 354 3.73 2.22 -0.90
C LEU A 354 4.85 2.57 0.09
N THR A 355 4.71 2.21 1.38
CA THR A 355 5.77 2.46 2.36
C THR A 355 7.08 1.79 1.94
N GLN A 356 7.01 0.53 1.50
CA GLN A 356 8.17 -0.23 1.07
C GLN A 356 8.82 0.34 -0.19
N TYR A 357 8.01 0.81 -1.13
CA TYR A 357 8.52 1.55 -2.28
C TYR A 357 9.29 2.80 -1.84
N LEU A 358 8.68 3.65 -1.00
CA LEU A 358 9.27 4.92 -0.61
C LEU A 358 10.60 4.72 0.14
N VAL A 359 10.60 3.85 1.15
CA VAL A 359 11.82 3.49 1.89
C VAL A 359 12.85 2.83 0.96
N GLY A 360 12.38 1.96 0.05
CA GLY A 360 13.20 1.28 -0.94
C GLY A 360 13.88 2.23 -1.93
N GLN A 361 13.26 3.36 -2.27
CA GLN A 361 13.86 4.43 -3.07
C GLN A 361 14.77 5.38 -2.26
N GLY A 362 14.87 5.16 -0.94
CA GLY A 362 15.68 5.94 -0.02
C GLY A 362 15.07 7.27 0.39
N PHE A 363 13.74 7.43 0.31
CA PHE A 363 13.05 8.57 0.89
C PHE A 363 13.09 8.52 2.42
N GLU A 364 13.32 9.67 3.05
CA GLU A 364 13.37 9.78 4.50
C GLU A 364 11.97 9.71 5.11
N LEU A 365 11.74 8.68 5.94
CA LEU A 365 10.50 8.46 6.68
C LEU A 365 10.49 9.26 8.01
N SER A 366 9.35 9.84 8.36
CA SER A 366 9.08 10.26 9.74
C SER A 366 7.67 9.86 10.20
N THR A 367 7.42 9.91 11.51
CA THR A 367 6.09 9.67 12.09
C THR A 367 5.83 10.59 13.27
N TRP A 368 4.56 10.94 13.47
CA TRP A 368 4.16 11.72 14.65
C TRP A 368 4.39 10.93 15.93
N VAL A 369 3.92 9.67 16.02
CA VAL A 369 4.36 8.74 17.06
C VAL A 369 5.80 8.31 16.77
N PRO A 370 6.80 8.65 17.59
CA PRO A 370 8.23 8.52 17.24
C PRO A 370 8.78 7.10 17.48
N ALA A 371 7.92 6.08 17.47
CA ALA A 371 8.27 4.70 17.75
C ALA A 371 7.26 3.73 17.11
N LEU A 372 7.71 2.49 16.87
CA LEU A 372 6.85 1.34 16.68
C LEU A 372 6.33 0.92 18.06
N LEU A 373 5.01 0.88 18.23
CA LEU A 373 4.36 0.45 19.48
C LEU A 373 3.80 -0.96 19.34
N PRO A 374 3.76 -1.75 20.43
CA PRO A 374 3.29 -3.12 20.42
C PRO A 374 1.80 -3.19 20.08
N ASN A 375 1.41 -4.32 19.51
CA ASN A 375 0.12 -4.51 18.86
C ASN A 375 -0.09 -3.49 17.73
N HIS A 376 -1.33 -3.36 17.27
CA HIS A 376 -1.67 -2.27 16.35
C HIS A 376 -1.99 -0.99 17.14
N PRO A 377 -1.30 0.14 16.94
CA PRO A 377 -1.41 1.32 17.82
C PRO A 377 -2.84 1.88 17.91
N VAL A 378 -3.57 1.89 16.79
CA VAL A 378 -4.94 2.44 16.71
C VAL A 378 -6.05 1.38 16.69
N TYR A 379 -5.72 0.10 16.78
CA TYR A 379 -6.70 -1.00 16.86
C TYR A 379 -6.53 -1.85 18.11
N GLY A 380 -5.67 -1.43 19.04
CA GLY A 380 -5.35 -2.17 20.25
C GLY A 380 -5.55 -1.35 21.52
N PRO A 381 -5.21 -1.92 22.69
CA PRO A 381 -5.50 -1.34 24.00
C PRO A 381 -4.93 0.07 24.23
N ARG A 382 -3.83 0.42 23.54
CA ARG A 382 -3.16 1.72 23.65
C ARG A 382 -3.87 2.87 22.93
N ALA A 383 -4.90 2.61 22.12
CA ALA A 383 -5.58 3.65 21.34
C ALA A 383 -6.07 4.83 22.21
N PHE A 384 -6.60 4.56 23.41
CA PHE A 384 -7.06 5.61 24.33
C PHE A 384 -5.91 6.34 25.03
N THR A 385 -4.82 5.64 25.37
CA THR A 385 -3.61 6.28 25.91
C THR A 385 -3.00 7.21 24.87
N LEU A 386 -2.97 6.79 23.60
CA LEU A 386 -2.52 7.66 22.51
C LEU A 386 -3.34 8.95 22.42
N LEU A 387 -4.66 8.90 22.60
CA LEU A 387 -5.48 10.11 22.66
C LEU A 387 -5.05 11.03 23.81
N ALA A 388 -4.81 10.47 25.00
CA ALA A 388 -4.32 11.23 26.15
C ALA A 388 -2.93 11.86 25.90
N ASP A 389 -2.11 11.22 25.06
CA ASP A 389 -0.81 11.73 24.62
C ASP A 389 -0.91 12.79 23.49
N GLY A 390 -2.12 13.19 23.09
CA GLY A 390 -2.36 14.19 22.04
C GLY A 390 -2.55 13.62 20.62
N PHE A 391 -2.71 12.30 20.47
CA PHE A 391 -2.98 11.70 19.16
C PHE A 391 -4.32 12.20 18.60
N PRO A 392 -4.36 12.70 17.36
CA PRO A 392 -5.46 13.57 16.91
C PRO A 392 -6.74 12.82 16.53
N VAL A 393 -6.65 11.52 16.27
CA VAL A 393 -7.73 10.77 15.61
C VAL A 393 -8.00 9.43 16.27
N PHE A 394 -9.24 8.96 16.19
CA PHE A 394 -9.65 7.66 16.70
C PHE A 394 -10.19 6.78 15.56
N LYS A 395 -9.70 5.54 15.47
CA LYS A 395 -10.04 4.63 14.38
C LYS A 395 -11.42 4.00 14.64
N ARG A 396 -12.48 4.49 13.99
CA ARG A 396 -13.87 4.07 14.27
C ARG A 396 -14.10 2.56 14.20
N ARG A 397 -13.43 1.89 13.24
CA ARG A 397 -13.53 0.45 13.03
C ARG A 397 -12.96 -0.39 14.19
N PHE A 398 -12.15 0.21 15.07
CA PHE A 398 -11.67 -0.45 16.28
C PHE A 398 -12.81 -0.89 17.20
N LEU A 399 -13.87 -0.09 17.30
CA LEU A 399 -15.06 -0.42 18.10
C LEU A 399 -15.86 -1.61 17.56
N VAL A 400 -15.55 -2.05 16.34
CA VAL A 400 -16.30 -3.06 15.59
C VAL A 400 -15.50 -4.34 15.49
N ASP A 401 -14.27 -4.23 15.01
CA ASP A 401 -13.41 -5.39 14.76
C ASP A 401 -12.75 -5.89 16.05
N ASN A 402 -12.47 -5.00 17.02
CA ASN A 402 -11.76 -5.25 18.27
C ASN A 402 -10.72 -6.41 18.22
N PRO A 403 -9.71 -6.35 17.32
CA PRO A 403 -8.89 -7.51 16.98
C PRO A 403 -7.98 -8.01 18.12
N TYR A 404 -7.91 -7.28 19.23
CA TYR A 404 -7.12 -7.62 20.42
C TYR A 404 -7.97 -7.82 21.68
N ASP A 405 -9.28 -8.03 21.53
CA ASP A 405 -10.22 -8.25 22.63
C ASP A 405 -10.05 -7.23 23.76
N THR A 406 -9.91 -5.95 23.40
CA THR A 406 -9.63 -4.88 24.36
C THR A 406 -10.78 -4.80 25.37
N PRO A 407 -10.52 -4.98 26.68
CA PRO A 407 -11.57 -4.93 27.70
C PRO A 407 -12.18 -3.53 27.85
N GLY A 408 -13.47 -3.48 28.21
CA GLY A 408 -14.18 -2.23 28.47
C GLY A 408 -14.27 -1.32 27.25
N LEU A 409 -14.44 -1.91 26.06
CA LEU A 409 -14.58 -1.15 24.82
C LEU A 409 -16.00 -0.59 24.65
N GLU A 410 -16.97 -1.17 25.35
CA GLU A 410 -18.31 -0.66 25.51
C GLU A 410 -18.35 0.76 26.11
N ASP A 411 -17.43 1.07 27.04
CA ASP A 411 -17.29 2.38 27.70
C ASP A 411 -16.42 3.37 26.89
N TRP A 412 -16.34 3.19 25.56
CA TRP A 412 -15.44 3.98 24.72
C TRP A 412 -15.73 5.49 24.80
N GLN A 413 -17.00 5.90 24.99
CA GLN A 413 -17.37 7.31 25.08
C GLN A 413 -16.75 7.96 26.32
N GLU A 414 -16.86 7.30 27.47
CA GLU A 414 -16.27 7.72 28.74
C GLU A 414 -14.75 7.76 28.64
N ARG A 415 -14.15 6.75 28.00
CA ARG A 415 -12.69 6.66 27.84
C ARG A 415 -12.14 7.74 26.91
N ILE A 416 -12.83 8.06 25.81
CA ILE A 416 -12.45 9.20 24.96
C ILE A 416 -12.60 10.50 25.73
N ARG A 417 -13.71 10.74 26.44
CA ARG A 417 -13.90 11.95 27.27
C ARG A 417 -12.86 12.08 28.38
N ALA A 418 -12.44 10.97 28.98
CA ALA A 418 -11.41 10.97 30.00
C ALA A 418 -10.03 11.38 29.43
N ALA A 419 -9.73 10.99 28.20
CA ALA A 419 -8.51 11.38 27.51
C ALA A 419 -8.59 12.81 26.92
N VAL A 420 -9.76 13.19 26.38
CA VAL A 420 -10.02 14.43 25.68
C VAL A 420 -11.41 14.95 26.09
N PRO A 421 -11.51 15.81 27.11
CA PRO A 421 -12.79 16.23 27.69
C PRO A 421 -13.79 16.85 26.71
N ASP A 422 -13.29 17.60 25.72
CA ASP A 422 -14.11 18.31 24.74
C ASP A 422 -14.38 17.50 23.45
N ALA A 423 -14.00 16.21 23.42
CA ALA A 423 -14.22 15.37 22.25
C ALA A 423 -15.72 15.24 21.93
N PRO A 424 -16.14 15.36 20.64
CA PRO A 424 -17.54 15.33 20.24
C PRO A 424 -18.10 13.90 20.18
N VAL A 425 -17.98 13.15 21.27
CA VAL A 425 -18.31 11.72 21.33
C VAL A 425 -19.79 11.41 21.05
N ASP A 426 -20.70 12.37 21.28
CA ASP A 426 -22.11 12.19 20.94
C ASP A 426 -22.34 12.21 19.42
N ALA A 427 -21.54 12.98 18.67
CA ALA A 427 -21.55 12.92 17.21
C ALA A 427 -20.98 11.59 16.72
N PHE A 428 -19.90 11.11 17.34
CA PHE A 428 -19.31 9.80 17.04
C PHE A 428 -20.30 8.66 17.30
N ALA A 429 -21.05 8.72 18.40
CA ALA A 429 -22.05 7.71 18.74
C ALA A 429 -23.20 7.68 17.72
N ARG A 430 -23.71 8.85 17.30
CA ARG A 430 -24.73 8.94 16.24
C ARG A 430 -24.22 8.37 14.91
N HIS A 431 -22.98 8.69 14.54
CA HIS A 431 -22.35 8.15 13.34
C HIS A 431 -22.24 6.62 13.43
N LEU A 432 -21.72 6.07 14.54
CA LEU A 432 -21.58 4.63 14.73
C LEU A 432 -22.94 3.90 14.68
N GLN A 433 -23.96 4.44 15.35
CA GLN A 433 -25.32 3.91 15.33
C GLN A 433 -25.88 3.87 13.91
N ARG A 434 -25.62 4.89 13.09
CA ARG A 434 -26.07 4.95 11.69
C ARG A 434 -25.40 3.91 10.80
N LEU A 435 -24.14 3.57 11.06
CA LEU A 435 -23.41 2.57 10.26
C LEU A 435 -23.86 1.15 10.59
N HIS A 436 -24.38 0.89 11.79
CA HIS A 436 -24.61 -0.45 12.33
C HIS A 436 -26.05 -0.76 12.74
N GLY A 437 -26.91 0.25 12.86
CA GLY A 437 -28.35 0.11 13.05
C GLY A 437 -29.07 0.06 11.72
#